data_AF-A0A4R4SPP1-F1
#
_entry.id   AF-A0A4R4SPP1-F1
#
_cell.length_a   1.000
_cell.length_b   1.000
_cell.length_c   1.000
_cell.angle_alpha   90.00
_cell.angle_beta   90.00
_cell.angle_gamma   90.00
#
_symmetry.space_group_name_H-M   'P 1'
#
loop_
_entity.id
_entity.type
_entity.pdbx_description
1 polymer ?
#
loop_
_entity_poly.entity_id
_entity_poly.type
_entity_poly.pdbx_seq_one_letter_code
_entity_poly.pdbx_strand_id
1 'polypeptide(L)'
;MNDLELVTPAPGVPEVRLTLLAVPSTVVLARELVRYALTNWGFSREAINDATLVMSEMVTNAVAAVPGHQIRLRCALCEGAPLLECWDPSPELPIP
;
A
#
# COMPACT_ATOMS: atom_id res chain seq x y z
N MET A 1 24.90 4.80 -0.81
CA MET A 1 24.36 6.18 -0.79
C MET A 1 22.86 6.01 -0.89
N ASN A 2 22.18 6.13 0.24
CA ASN A 2 20.87 5.53 0.50
C ASN A 2 19.83 6.65 0.56
N ASP A 3 19.36 7.09 -0.60
CA ASP A 3 18.28 8.09 -0.70
C ASP A 3 16.92 7.37 -0.74
N LEU A 4 16.57 6.75 0.38
CA LEU A 4 15.17 6.62 0.77
C LEU A 4 14.83 7.90 1.52
N GLU A 5 14.54 8.97 0.77
CA GLU A 5 13.78 10.07 1.34
C GLU A 5 12.47 9.48 1.86
N LEU A 6 12.42 9.26 3.18
CA LEU A 6 11.19 9.07 3.91
C LEU A 6 10.38 10.34 3.68
N VAL A 7 9.55 10.33 2.63
CA VAL A 7 8.53 11.35 2.38
C VAL A 7 7.70 11.40 3.65
N THR A 8 8.05 12.37 4.49
CA THR A 8 7.30 12.67 5.69
C THR A 8 6.10 13.43 5.14
N PRO A 9 4.87 12.91 5.27
CA PRO A 9 3.71 13.60 4.71
C PRO A 9 3.67 15.01 5.29
N ALA A 10 3.32 15.99 4.46
CA ALA A 10 3.03 17.33 4.96
C ALA A 10 1.93 17.22 6.04
N PRO A 11 2.06 17.93 7.18
CA PRO A 11 1.05 17.90 8.22
C PRO A 11 -0.33 18.23 7.63
N GLY A 12 -1.30 17.32 7.81
CA GLY A 12 -2.69 17.52 7.37
C GLY A 12 -3.13 16.76 6.12
N VAL A 13 -2.21 16.06 5.43
CA VAL A 13 -2.58 15.20 4.29
C VAL A 13 -3.06 13.83 4.79
N PRO A 14 -4.26 13.36 4.42
CA PRO A 14 -4.77 12.08 4.90
C PRO A 14 -3.89 10.90 4.48
N GLU A 15 -3.51 10.05 5.45
CA GLU A 15 -2.83 8.79 5.18
C GLU A 15 -3.17 7.69 6.20
N VAL A 16 -2.97 6.44 5.80
CA VAL A 16 -3.07 5.24 6.63
C VAL A 16 -1.84 4.38 6.38
N ARG A 17 -1.20 3.91 7.46
CA ARG A 17 -0.03 3.02 7.40
C ARG A 17 -0.25 1.77 8.24
N LEU A 18 0.20 0.62 7.76
CA LEU A 18 0.24 -0.63 8.51
C LEU A 18 1.61 -1.31 8.35
N THR A 19 2.09 -1.94 9.42
CA THR A 19 3.22 -2.88 9.38
C THR A 19 2.69 -4.24 9.78
N LEU A 20 2.84 -5.22 8.89
CA LEU A 20 2.19 -6.53 9.00
C LEU A 20 3.19 -7.63 8.65
N LEU A 21 2.86 -8.88 9.00
CA LEU A 21 3.57 -10.03 8.45
C LEU A 21 3.05 -10.36 7.03
N ALA A 22 3.96 -10.80 6.18
CA ALA A 22 3.68 -11.31 4.84
C ALA A 22 2.99 -12.68 4.92
N VAL A 23 1.67 -12.66 5.08
CA VAL A 23 0.81 -13.84 5.12
C VAL A 23 -0.40 -13.63 4.19
N PRO A 24 -1.06 -14.69 3.69
CA PRO A 24 -2.16 -14.55 2.72
C PRO A 24 -3.31 -13.63 3.17
N SER A 25 -3.62 -13.59 4.47
CA SER A 25 -4.66 -12.71 5.02
C SER A 25 -4.31 -11.22 4.92
N THR A 26 -3.02 -10.87 4.79
CA THR A 26 -2.57 -9.49 4.61
C THR A 26 -3.05 -8.89 3.28
N VAL A 27 -3.20 -9.70 2.23
CA VAL A 27 -3.76 -9.23 0.95
C VAL A 27 -5.22 -8.77 1.13
N VAL A 28 -6.01 -9.50 1.92
CA VAL A 28 -7.40 -9.12 2.24
C VAL A 28 -7.42 -7.81 3.02
N LEU A 29 -6.60 -7.71 4.08
CA LEU A 29 -6.53 -6.52 4.91
C LEU A 29 -6.07 -5.28 4.13
N ALA A 30 -5.14 -5.44 3.18
CA ALA A 30 -4.69 -4.36 2.32
C ALA A 30 -5.82 -3.81 1.43
N ARG A 31 -6.67 -4.70 0.88
CA ARG A 31 -7.86 -4.29 0.12
C ARG A 31 -8.82 -3.49 0.98
N GLU A 32 -9.12 -3.96 2.18
CA GLU A 32 -10.04 -3.27 3.09
C GLU A 32 -9.49 -1.92 3.57
N LEU A 33 -8.17 -1.83 3.80
CA LEU A 33 -7.51 -0.56 4.12
C LEU A 33 -7.72 0.48 3.00
N VAL A 34 -7.50 0.08 1.74
CA VAL A 34 -7.67 0.99 0.59
C VAL A 34 -9.12 1.38 0.41
N ARG A 35 -10.05 0.42 0.49
CA ARG A 35 -11.50 0.71 0.41
C ARG A 35 -11.92 1.70 1.49
N TYR A 36 -11.51 1.46 2.74
CA TYR A 36 -11.81 2.34 3.86
C TYR A 36 -11.25 3.76 3.64
N ALA A 37 -9.95 3.86 3.33
CA ALA A 37 -9.26 5.13 3.16
C ALA A 37 -9.90 5.97 2.03
N LEU A 38 -10.02 5.40 0.83
CA LEU A 38 -10.51 6.13 -0.34
C LEU A 38 -12.01 6.45 -0.24
N THR A 39 -12.81 5.60 0.40
CA THR A 39 -14.21 5.94 0.71
C THR A 39 -14.28 7.15 1.63
N ASN A 40 -13.45 7.18 2.68
CA ASN A 40 -13.41 8.29 3.62
C ASN A 40 -12.85 9.59 3.01
N TRP A 41 -12.03 9.48 1.97
CA TRP A 41 -11.50 10.63 1.22
C TRP A 41 -12.39 11.05 0.04
N GLY A 42 -13.54 10.39 -0.17
CA GLY A 42 -14.53 10.80 -1.18
C GLY A 42 -14.20 10.43 -2.62
N PHE A 43 -13.35 9.43 -2.85
CA PHE A 43 -13.04 8.95 -4.21
C PHE A 43 -14.23 8.21 -4.84
N SER A 44 -14.25 8.19 -6.18
CA SER A 44 -15.26 7.45 -6.93
C SER A 44 -15.14 5.94 -6.72
N ARG A 45 -16.25 5.23 -6.89
CA ARG A 45 -16.28 3.76 -6.79
C ARG A 45 -15.33 3.07 -7.76
N GLU A 46 -15.17 3.62 -8.96
CA GLU A 46 -14.24 3.13 -9.98
C GLU A 46 -12.79 3.25 -9.50
N ALA A 47 -12.39 4.44 -9.05
CA ALA A 47 -11.06 4.66 -8.49
C ALA A 47 -10.77 3.78 -7.26
N ILE A 48 -11.77 3.57 -6.40
CA ILE A 48 -11.66 2.64 -5.26
C ILE A 48 -11.40 1.21 -5.73
N ASN A 49 -12.11 0.73 -6.75
CA ASN A 49 -11.95 -0.64 -7.24
C ASN A 49 -10.57 -0.84 -7.89
N ASP A 50 -10.12 0.12 -8.70
CA ASP A 50 -8.82 0.05 -9.36
C ASP A 50 -7.68 0.10 -8.32
N ALA A 51 -7.73 1.03 -7.38
CA ALA A 51 -6.76 1.13 -6.30
C ALA A 51 -6.72 -0.13 -5.42
N THR A 52 -7.90 -0.72 -5.16
CA THR A 52 -8.00 -1.97 -4.39
C THR A 52 -7.32 -3.13 -5.12
N LEU A 53 -7.50 -3.22 -6.45
CA LEU A 53 -6.87 -4.24 -7.27
C LEU A 53 -5.34 -4.04 -7.33
N VAL A 54 -4.88 -2.82 -7.57
CA VAL A 54 -3.44 -2.51 -7.60
C VAL A 54 -2.78 -2.88 -6.26
N MET A 55 -3.38 -2.46 -5.14
CA MET A 55 -2.85 -2.82 -3.82
C MET A 55 -2.88 -4.34 -3.58
N SER A 56 -3.90 -5.07 -4.06
CA SER A 56 -3.92 -6.52 -3.88
C SER A 56 -2.79 -7.21 -4.64
N GLU A 57 -2.49 -6.79 -5.87
CA GLU A 57 -1.40 -7.37 -6.64
C GLU A 57 -0.04 -7.04 -6.01
N MET A 58 0.18 -5.78 -5.63
CA MET A 58 1.41 -5.37 -4.93
C MET A 58 1.65 -6.20 -3.66
N VAL A 59 0.62 -6.38 -2.84
CA VAL A 59 0.75 -7.14 -1.58
C VAL A 59 0.83 -8.64 -1.84
N THR A 60 0.21 -9.17 -2.89
CA THR A 60 0.36 -10.57 -3.29
C THR A 60 1.81 -10.87 -3.67
N ASN A 61 2.43 -9.98 -4.45
CA ASN A 61 3.84 -10.09 -4.84
C ASN A 61 4.76 -10.04 -3.61
N ALA A 62 4.54 -9.06 -2.71
CA ALA A 62 5.31 -8.96 -1.47
C ALA A 62 5.15 -10.21 -0.58
N VAL A 63 3.93 -10.72 -0.41
CA VAL A 63 3.65 -11.92 0.40
C VAL A 63 4.35 -13.15 -0.19
N ALA A 64 4.39 -13.28 -1.52
CA ALA A 64 5.08 -14.36 -2.21
C ALA A 64 6.61 -14.25 -2.09
N ALA A 65 7.16 -13.04 -2.18
CA ALA A 65 8.60 -12.79 -2.14
C ALA A 65 9.20 -13.03 -0.74
N VAL A 66 8.49 -12.63 0.33
CA VAL A 66 9.05 -12.61 1.69
C VAL A 66 8.13 -13.25 2.74
N PRO A 67 7.67 -14.49 2.57
CA PRO A 67 6.68 -15.11 3.45
C PRO A 67 7.11 -15.04 4.92
N GLY A 68 6.19 -14.64 5.79
CA GLY A 68 6.41 -14.50 7.23
C GLY A 68 7.26 -13.30 7.69
N HIS A 69 7.81 -12.51 6.77
CA HIS A 69 8.60 -11.30 7.11
C HIS A 69 7.69 -10.08 7.24
N GLN A 70 8.23 -9.00 7.82
CA GLN A 70 7.51 -7.74 7.91
C GLN A 70 7.44 -7.03 6.55
N ILE A 71 6.23 -6.58 6.19
CA ILE A 71 5.96 -5.69 5.07
C ILE A 71 5.25 -4.43 5.57
N ARG A 72 5.42 -3.32 4.85
CA ARG A 72 4.85 -2.02 5.22
C ARG A 72 3.95 -1.54 4.11
N LEU A 73 2.72 -1.20 4.48
CA LEU A 73 1.71 -0.70 3.56
C LEU A 73 1.46 0.78 3.87
N ARG A 74 1.30 1.57 2.82
CA ARG A 74 0.79 2.94 2.92
C ARG A 74 -0.25 3.22 1.86
N CYS A 75 -1.32 3.88 2.29
CA CYS A 75 -2.25 4.56 1.42
C CYS A 75 -2.26 6.03 1.85
N ALA A 76 -2.07 6.96 0.93
CA ALA A 76 -2.07 8.39 1.21
C ALA A 76 -2.75 9.16 0.09
N LEU A 77 -3.25 10.35 0.41
CA LEU A 77 -3.57 11.35 -0.61
C LEU A 77 -2.28 12.07 -1.01
N CYS A 78 -1.98 12.18 -2.30
CA CYS A 78 -0.83 12.92 -2.80
C CYS A 78 -1.27 13.70 -4.04
N GLU A 79 -1.17 15.04 -4.01
CA GLU A 79 -1.55 15.91 -5.13
C GLU A 79 -2.97 15.64 -5.69
N GLY A 80 -3.91 15.25 -4.82
CA GLY A 80 -5.29 14.95 -5.21
C GLY A 80 -5.53 13.52 -5.74
N ALA A 81 -4.50 12.69 -5.80
CA ALA A 81 -4.57 11.29 -6.22
C ALA A 81 -4.22 10.33 -5.08
N PRO A 82 -4.71 9.08 -5.11
CA PRO A 82 -4.30 8.06 -4.15
C PRO A 82 -2.89 7.58 -4.46
N LEU A 83 -2.00 7.66 -3.49
CA LEU A 83 -0.67 7.06 -3.50
C LEU A 83 -0.71 5.75 -2.71
N LEU A 84 -0.40 4.65 -3.39
CA LEU A 84 -0.34 3.31 -2.83
C LEU A 84 1.11 2.85 -2.79
N GLU A 85 1.55 2.38 -1.62
CA GLU A 85 2.89 1.85 -1.45
C GLU A 85 2.86 0.53 -0.69
N CYS A 86 3.68 -0.40 -1.16
CA CYS A 86 3.98 -1.64 -0.49
C CYS A 86 5.50 -1.76 -0.48
N TRP A 87 6.07 -1.84 0.72
CA TRP A 87 7.48 -2.12 0.92
C TRP A 87 7.63 -3.52 1.51
N ASP A 88 8.57 -4.26 0.96
CA ASP A 88 9.04 -5.54 1.47
C ASP A 88 10.58 -5.58 1.50
N PRO A 89 11.18 -6.49 2.28
CA PRO A 89 12.64 -6.60 2.40
C PRO A 89 13.30 -7.42 1.27
N SER A 90 12.58 -7.84 0.23
CA SER A 90 13.18 -8.59 -0.87
C SER A 90 14.18 -7.72 -1.63
N PRO A 91 15.37 -8.24 -1.98
CA PRO A 91 16.28 -7.55 -2.89
C PRO A 91 15.87 -7.70 -4.36
N GLU A 92 14.89 -8.56 -4.66
CA GLU A 92 14.44 -8.82 -6.02
C GLU A 92 13.54 -7.68 -6.51
N LEU A 93 13.76 -7.25 -7.76
CA LEU A 93 12.89 -6.28 -8.40
C LEU A 93 11.56 -6.94 -8.81
N PRO A 94 10.43 -6.22 -8.74
CA PRO A 94 9.18 -6.69 -9.30
C PRO A 94 9.34 -7.04 -10.79
N ILE A 95 8.83 -8.20 -11.20
CA ILE A 95 8.73 -8.57 -12.61
C ILE A 95 7.43 -8.01 -13.21
N PRO A 96 7.44 -7.43 -14.42
CA PRO A 96 6.25 -6.92 -15.10
C PRO A 96 5.20 -8.00 -15.43
#